data_AF-A0A1I7XEB5-F1
#
_entry.id   AF-A0A1I7XEB5-F1
#
_cell.length_a   1.000
_cell.length_b   1.000
_cell.length_c   1.000
_cell.angle_alpha   90.00
_cell.angle_beta   90.00
_cell.angle_gamma   90.00
#
_symmetry.space_group_name_H-M   'P 1'
#
loop_
_entity.id
_entity.type
_entity.pdbx_description
1 polymer ?
#
loop_
_entity_poly.entity_id
_entity_poly.type
_entity_poly.pdbx_seq_one_letter_code
_entity_poly.pdbx_strand_id
1 'polypeptide(L)'
;MLSPIRFRKEDEIITPIRQKELGDWKNLTSEEKKLLYRYSFKQTLSEFEAPTGYWKVITATVFTVLSFATLYSVFLNLYGLLLSPDKFKVGNKYEIVLNVIFMHTSFQEACEFSPCRQFS
;
A
#
# COMPACT_ATOMS: atom_id res chain seq x y z
N MET A 1 -13.72 -0.17 -18.48
CA MET A 1 -12.89 -1.08 -19.30
C MET A 1 -13.09 -2.48 -18.75
N LEU A 2 -13.69 -3.41 -19.50
CA LEU A 2 -13.77 -4.83 -19.08
C LEU A 2 -12.57 -5.57 -19.66
N SER A 3 -11.98 -6.50 -18.90
CA SER A 3 -10.92 -7.35 -19.45
C SER A 3 -11.48 -8.24 -20.57
N PRO A 4 -10.79 -8.36 -21.71
CA PRO A 4 -11.20 -9.25 -22.79
C PRO A 4 -10.97 -10.73 -22.43
N ILE A 5 -10.10 -10.99 -21.45
CA ILE A 5 -9.78 -12.32 -20.93
C ILE A 5 -10.72 -12.65 -19.75
N ARG A 6 -11.34 -13.83 -19.81
CA ARG A 6 -12.22 -14.38 -18.77
C ARG A 6 -11.39 -14.90 -17.59
N PHE A 7 -11.93 -14.78 -16.38
CA PHE A 7 -11.22 -15.20 -15.17
C PHE A 7 -11.02 -16.72 -15.07
N ARG A 8 -12.09 -17.52 -15.28
CA ARG A 8 -12.00 -18.99 -15.28
C ARG A 8 -11.88 -19.57 -16.70
N LYS A 9 -11.20 -20.71 -16.80
CA LYS A 9 -11.15 -21.55 -18.00
C LYS A 9 -12.53 -22.16 -18.27
N GLU A 10 -12.77 -22.55 -19.53
CA GLU A 10 -13.97 -23.29 -19.88
C GLU A 10 -13.91 -24.72 -19.34
N ASP A 11 -14.93 -25.07 -18.57
CA ASP A 11 -15.17 -26.38 -17.96
C ASP A 11 -16.46 -26.99 -18.53
N GLU A 12 -16.63 -28.31 -18.47
CA GLU A 12 -17.80 -29.02 -19.01
C GLU A 12 -19.14 -28.54 -18.43
N ILE A 13 -19.11 -27.93 -17.24
CA ILE A 13 -20.28 -27.38 -16.53
C ILE A 13 -20.74 -26.05 -17.15
N ILE A 14 -19.81 -25.21 -17.60
CA ILE A 14 -20.13 -23.87 -18.13
C ILE A 14 -20.41 -23.92 -19.65
N THR A 15 -19.83 -24.88 -20.37
CA THR A 15 -20.06 -25.08 -21.82
C THR A 15 -21.54 -25.14 -22.23
N PRO A 16 -22.42 -25.93 -21.57
CA PRO A 16 -23.85 -25.95 -21.93
C PRO A 16 -24.56 -24.63 -21.61
N ILE A 17 -24.11 -23.90 -20.58
CA ILE A 17 -24.69 -22.60 -20.22
C ILE A 17 -24.24 -21.52 -21.23
N ARG A 18 -23.01 -21.59 -21.73
CA ARG A 18 -22.52 -20.73 -22.84
C ARG A 18 -23.33 -20.94 -24.12
N GLN A 19 -23.69 -22.19 -24.43
CA GLN A 19 -24.56 -22.46 -25.59
C GLN A 19 -25.94 -21.81 -25.41
N LYS A 20 -26.47 -21.77 -24.18
CA LYS A 20 -27.71 -21.07 -23.86
C LYS A 20 -27.57 -19.54 -23.90
N GLU A 21 -26.40 -18.98 -23.55
CA GLU A 21 -26.14 -17.54 -23.61
C GLU A 21 -26.23 -16.96 -25.03
N LEU A 22 -25.93 -17.77 -26.05
CA LEU A 22 -26.03 -17.38 -27.46
C LEU A 22 -27.50 -17.19 -27.91
N GLY A 23 -28.46 -17.75 -27.17
CA GLY A 23 -29.89 -17.59 -27.39
C GLY A 23 -30.53 -16.50 -26.52
N ASP A 24 -31.84 -16.61 -26.29
CA ASP A 24 -32.59 -15.64 -25.49
C ASP A 24 -32.29 -15.73 -23.98
N TRP A 25 -31.86 -14.60 -23.40
CA TRP A 25 -31.50 -14.47 -21.98
C TRP A 25 -32.69 -14.57 -21.01
N LYS A 26 -33.92 -14.59 -21.55
CA LYS A 26 -35.15 -14.84 -20.78
C LYS A 26 -35.27 -16.30 -20.34
N ASN A 27 -34.66 -17.22 -21.07
CA ASN A 27 -34.70 -18.65 -20.78
C ASN A 27 -33.66 -19.10 -19.75
N LEU A 28 -32.70 -18.24 -19.40
CA LEU A 28 -31.75 -18.52 -18.31
C LEU A 28 -32.39 -18.29 -16.94
N THR A 29 -32.21 -19.26 -16.06
CA THR A 29 -32.58 -19.16 -14.64
C THR A 29 -31.70 -18.14 -13.91
N SER A 30 -32.18 -17.65 -12.76
CA SER A 30 -31.40 -16.69 -11.94
C SER A 30 -30.10 -17.29 -11.40
N GLU A 31 -30.05 -18.61 -11.22
CA GLU A 31 -28.86 -19.34 -10.75
C GLU A 31 -27.79 -19.46 -11.84
N GLU A 32 -28.19 -19.80 -13.07
CA GLU A 32 -27.28 -19.85 -14.22
C GLU A 32 -26.65 -18.48 -14.47
N LYS A 33 -27.42 -17.38 -14.34
CA LYS A 33 -26.90 -16.01 -14.46
C LYS A 33 -25.87 -15.67 -13.38
N LYS A 34 -26.13 -16.06 -12.12
CA LYS A 34 -25.17 -15.87 -11.01
C LYS A 34 -23.89 -16.67 -11.25
N LEU A 35 -24.02 -17.90 -11.74
CA LEU A 35 -22.90 -18.78 -12.05
C LEU A 35 -22.06 -18.17 -13.19
N LEU A 36 -22.69 -17.71 -14.27
CA LEU A 36 -22.07 -16.95 -15.36
C LEU A 36 -21.21 -15.79 -14.86
N TYR A 37 -21.77 -15.01 -13.95
CA TYR A 37 -21.13 -13.84 -13.38
C TYR A 37 -19.86 -14.23 -12.61
N ARG A 38 -19.94 -15.29 -11.77
CA ARG A 38 -18.79 -15.80 -11.00
C ARG A 38 -17.73 -16.49 -11.86
N TYR A 39 -18.08 -17.05 -13.02
CA TYR A 39 -17.10 -17.58 -13.98
C TYR A 39 -16.39 -16.48 -14.77
N SER A 40 -17.09 -15.38 -15.03
CA SER A 40 -16.54 -14.24 -15.78
C SER A 40 -15.70 -13.33 -14.88
N PHE A 41 -16.15 -13.08 -13.64
CA PHE A 41 -15.50 -12.19 -12.68
C PHE A 41 -15.21 -12.90 -11.36
N LYS A 42 -14.01 -12.65 -10.81
CA LYS A 42 -13.59 -13.17 -9.50
C LYS A 42 -14.36 -12.53 -8.34
N GLN A 43 -14.65 -11.24 -8.42
CA GLN A 43 -15.26 -10.43 -7.36
C GLN A 43 -16.37 -9.53 -7.91
N THR A 44 -17.37 -9.23 -7.08
CA THR A 44 -18.39 -8.21 -7.42
C THR A 44 -17.84 -6.80 -7.23
N LEU A 45 -18.48 -5.81 -7.86
CA LEU A 45 -18.13 -4.40 -7.63
C LEU A 45 -18.29 -4.00 -6.16
N SER A 46 -19.31 -4.53 -5.48
CA SER A 46 -19.52 -4.31 -4.05
C SER A 46 -18.44 -4.93 -3.16
N GLU A 47 -17.87 -6.07 -3.58
CA GLU A 47 -16.74 -6.71 -2.88
C GLU A 47 -15.43 -5.93 -3.11
N PHE A 48 -15.28 -5.27 -4.26
CA PHE A 48 -14.10 -4.44 -4.58
C PHE A 48 -14.10 -3.11 -3.83
N GLU A 49 -15.27 -2.47 -3.73
CA GLU A 49 -15.44 -1.18 -3.06
C GLU A 49 -15.50 -1.32 -1.53
N ALA A 50 -15.56 -2.55 -1.00
CA ALA A 50 -15.57 -2.80 0.42
C ALA A 50 -14.36 -2.08 1.09
N PRO A 51 -14.61 -1.20 2.09
CA PRO A 51 -13.57 -0.38 2.67
C PRO A 51 -12.52 -1.26 3.33
N THR A 52 -11.32 -1.26 2.77
CA THR A 52 -10.19 -2.03 3.29
C THR A 52 -9.53 -1.27 4.44
N GLY A 53 -9.18 -1.97 5.51
CA GLY A 53 -8.63 -1.36 6.75
C GLY A 53 -7.23 -0.77 6.63
N TYR A 54 -6.67 -0.68 5.42
CA TYR A 54 -5.28 -0.25 5.18
C TYR A 54 -5.00 1.18 5.68
N TRP A 55 -5.99 2.06 5.65
CA TRP A 55 -5.83 3.44 6.15
C TRP A 55 -5.39 3.47 7.62
N LYS A 56 -5.85 2.53 8.46
CA LYS A 56 -5.46 2.43 9.88
C LYS A 56 -4.00 2.03 10.04
N VAL A 57 -3.51 1.15 9.16
CA VAL A 57 -2.10 0.71 9.18
C VAL A 57 -1.20 1.86 8.74
N ILE A 58 -1.60 2.58 7.69
CA ILE A 58 -0.84 3.73 7.19
C ILE A 58 -0.75 4.82 8.26
N THR A 59 -1.87 5.17 8.93
CA THR A 59 -1.84 6.19 9.98
C THR A 59 -1.00 5.75 11.19
N ALA A 60 -1.12 4.49 11.64
CA ALA A 60 -0.31 3.97 12.73
C ALA A 60 1.20 4.03 12.43
N THR A 61 1.60 3.65 11.22
CA THR A 61 3.02 3.68 10.82
C THR A 61 3.57 5.10 10.81
N VAL A 62 2.82 6.08 10.29
CA VAL A 62 3.26 7.50 10.26
C VAL A 62 3.47 8.04 11.68
N PHE A 63 2.52 7.83 12.59
CA PHE A 63 2.66 8.28 13.97
C PHE A 63 3.82 7.61 14.70
N THR A 64 4.06 6.34 14.42
CA THR A 64 5.16 5.58 15.02
C THR A 64 6.52 6.17 14.61
N VAL A 65 6.73 6.44 13.31
CA VAL A 65 7.97 7.04 12.82
C VAL A 65 8.21 8.44 13.41
N LEU A 66 7.16 9.27 13.48
CA LEU A 66 7.23 10.60 14.12
C LEU A 66 7.58 10.52 15.61
N SER A 67 7.04 9.53 16.33
CA SER A 67 7.35 9.32 17.73
C SER A 67 8.81 8.92 17.94
N PHE A 68 9.34 8.01 17.12
CA PHE A 68 10.75 7.61 17.21
C PHE A 68 11.71 8.76 16.85
N ALA A 69 11.39 9.58 15.84
CA ALA A 69 12.21 10.73 15.46
C ALA A 69 12.29 11.80 16.57
N THR A 70 11.17 12.06 17.25
CA THR A 70 11.12 13.03 18.36
C THR A 70 11.83 12.50 19.61
N LEU A 71 11.63 11.23 19.96
CA LEU A 71 12.34 10.59 21.07
C LEU A 71 13.85 10.57 20.85
N TYR A 72 14.31 10.24 19.64
CA TYR A 72 15.73 10.26 19.29
C TYR A 72 16.34 11.66 19.42
N SER A 73 15.61 12.70 19.00
CA SER A 73 16.07 14.09 19.11
C SER A 73 16.19 14.54 20.58
N VAL A 74 15.24 14.15 21.44
CA VAL A 74 15.28 14.47 22.88
C VAL A 74 16.42 13.71 23.57
N PHE A 75 16.64 12.45 23.21
CA PHE A 75 17.76 11.65 23.70
C PHE A 75 19.08 12.37 23.39
N LEU A 76 19.35 12.70 22.12
CA LEU A 76 20.58 13.40 21.74
C LEU A 76 20.74 14.76 22.43
N ASN A 77 19.65 15.50 22.66
CA ASN A 77 19.69 16.76 23.39
C ASN A 77 20.02 16.57 24.88
N LEU A 78 19.50 15.54 25.54
CA LEU A 78 19.80 15.27 26.95
C LEU A 78 21.27 14.84 27.15
N TYR A 79 21.79 13.95 26.31
CA TYR A 79 23.21 13.56 26.36
C TYR A 79 24.12 14.72 25.93
N GLY A 80 23.73 15.51 24.93
CA GLY A 80 24.46 16.70 24.48
C GLY A 80 24.50 17.82 25.53
N LEU A 81 23.47 17.97 26.35
CA LEU A 81 23.40 18.94 27.44
C LEU A 81 24.22 18.50 28.66
N LEU A 82 24.22 17.21 29.00
CA LEU A 82 24.92 16.68 30.17
C LEU A 82 26.44 16.59 29.99
N LEU A 83 26.94 16.39 28.76
CA LEU A 83 28.38 16.31 28.47
C LEU A 83 29.02 17.63 28.01
N SER A 84 28.25 18.70 27.76
CA SER A 84 28.81 19.97 27.26
C SER A 84 27.97 21.20 27.63
N PRO A 85 28.24 21.90 28.75
CA PRO A 85 27.61 23.19 29.06
C PRO A 85 27.98 24.30 28.05
N ASP A 86 28.86 24.05 27.09
CA ASP A 86 29.29 25.03 26.08
C ASP A 86 28.27 25.27 24.94
N LYS A 87 27.24 24.44 24.80
CA LYS A 87 26.17 24.61 23.78
C LYS A 87 25.28 25.85 24.01
N PHE A 88 25.39 26.53 25.16
CA PHE A 88 24.70 27.80 25.44
C PHE A 88 25.23 29.00 24.63
N LYS A 89 26.35 28.86 23.90
CA LYS A 89 26.80 29.91 22.97
C LYS A 89 26.06 29.80 21.64
N VAL A 90 25.40 30.90 21.25
CA VAL A 90 24.49 31.09 20.10
C VAL A 90 25.11 30.79 18.70
N GLY A 91 26.34 30.26 18.63
CA GLY A 91 27.11 30.09 17.39
C GLY A 91 27.00 28.74 16.65
N ASN A 92 26.57 27.63 17.28
CA ASN A 92 26.72 26.28 16.67
C ASN A 92 25.38 25.60 16.32
N LYS A 93 24.37 26.38 15.88
CA LYS A 93 23.03 25.88 15.56
C LYS A 93 22.95 25.16 14.21
N TYR A 94 23.81 25.52 13.25
CA TYR A 94 23.79 25.00 11.87
C TYR A 94 24.50 23.65 11.71
N GLU A 95 25.44 23.31 12.60
CA GLU A 95 26.23 22.09 12.48
C GLU A 95 25.43 20.82 12.82
N ILE A 96 24.56 20.91 13.83
CA ILE A 96 23.66 19.81 14.23
C ILE A 96 22.58 19.61 13.15
N VAL A 97 22.07 20.71 12.58
CA VAL A 97 21.07 20.67 11.50
C VAL A 97 21.69 20.07 10.23
N LEU A 98 22.92 20.43 9.89
CA LEU A 98 23.65 19.83 8.77
C LEU A 98 23.86 18.31 8.96
N ASN A 99 24.23 17.86 10.16
CA ASN A 99 24.41 16.43 10.44
C ASN A 99 23.09 15.64 10.42
N VAL A 100 21.98 16.22 10.90
CA VAL A 100 20.66 15.59 10.81
C VAL A 100 20.15 15.55 9.36
N ILE A 101 20.38 16.61 8.57
CA ILE A 101 20.06 16.64 7.14
C ILE A 101 20.91 15.60 6.38
N PHE A 102 22.19 15.46 6.71
CA PHE A 102 23.08 14.45 6.12
C PHE A 102 22.63 13.02 6.43
N MET A 103 22.13 12.77 7.64
CA MET A 103 21.55 11.47 8.02
C MET A 103 20.23 11.18 7.27
N HIS A 104 19.41 12.21 7.03
CA HIS A 104 18.18 12.09 6.25
C HIS A 104 18.45 11.81 4.76
N THR A 105 19.51 12.38 4.17
CA THR A 105 19.91 12.11 2.78
C THR A 105 20.43 10.68 2.59
N SER A 106 21.20 10.12 3.54
CA SER A 106 21.65 8.72 3.47
C SER A 106 20.50 7.71 3.62
N PHE A 107 19.44 8.08 4.35
CA PHE A 107 18.24 7.24 4.48
C PHE A 107 17.39 7.27 3.22
N GLN A 108 17.35 8.40 2.50
CA GLN A 108 16.64 8.52 1.23
C GLN A 108 17.33 7.72 0.11
N GLU A 109 18.66 7.70 0.07
CA GLU A 109 19.44 6.84 -0.85
C GLU A 109 19.23 5.33 -0.57
N ALA A 110 19.05 4.93 0.70
CA ALA A 110 18.76 3.55 1.07
C ALA A 110 17.35 3.09 0.62
N CYS A 111 16.36 4.00 0.60
CA CYS A 111 15.03 3.73 0.07
C CYS A 111 15.02 3.60 -1.47
N GLU A 112 15.86 4.38 -2.16
CA GLU A 112 16.02 4.31 -3.62
C GLU A 112 16.76 3.05 -4.09
N PHE A 113 17.52 2.40 -3.21
CA PHE A 113 18.19 1.12 -3.48
C PHE A 113 17.35 -0.12 -3.14
N SER A 114 16.02 0.01 -3.10
CA SER A 114 15.12 -1.14 -3.11
C SER A 114 14.98 -1.69 -4.55
N PRO A 115 15.35 -2.95 -4.84
CA PRO A 115 15.22 -3.52 -6.18
C PRO A 115 13.75 -3.89 -6.45
N CYS A 116 12.90 -2.89 -6.68
CA CYS A 116 11.53 -3.07 -7.19
C CYS A 116 11.30 -2.17 -8.42
N ARG A 117 12.27 -2.12 -9.33
CA ARG A 117 12.07 -1.64 -10.71
C ARG A 117 12.67 -2.65 -11.71
N GLN A 118 12.23 -3.90 -11.60
CA GLN A 118 12.40 -4.93 -12.64
C GLN A 118 11.03 -5.59 -12.90
N PHE A 119 10.05 -4.83 -13.36
CA PHE A 119 8.95 -5.38 -14.16
C PHE A 119 8.23 -4.28 -14.95
N SER A 120 8.81 -3.96 -16.12
CA SER A 120 8.08 -3.52 -17.31
C SER A 120 8.96 -3.79 -18.52
#